data_AF-A0A7V3SS60-F1
#
_entry.id   AF-A0A7V3SS60-F1
#
_cell.length_a   1.000
_cell.length_b   1.000
_cell.length_c   1.000
_cell.angle_alpha   90.00
_cell.angle_beta   90.00
_cell.angle_gamma   90.00
#
_symmetry.space_group_name_H-M   'P 1'
#
loop_
_entity.id
_entity.type
_entity.pdbx_description
1 polymer ?
#
loop_
_entity_poly.entity_id
_entity_poly.type
_entity_poly.pdbx_seq_one_letter_code
_entity_poly.pdbx_strand_id
1 'polypeptide(L)'
;KTDEIDDKSALTQKISEYSLQIIIYAMAMRDLSFDIKKASLLFLENGHIYQKEIEDRDIEEGRETVKSIISAIKDGRIEVGHIKRPCFRCPYYHNAICSKGTA
;
A
#
# COMPACT_ATOMS: atom_id res chain seq x y z
N LYS A 1 -11.45 14.77 23.43
CA LYS A 1 -10.84 13.44 23.67
C LYS A 1 -10.13 13.08 22.39
N THR A 2 -8.83 13.34 22.33
CA THR A 2 -7.95 12.84 21.28
C THR A 2 -7.77 11.36 21.55
N ASP A 3 -8.27 10.52 20.66
CA ASP A 3 -8.05 9.09 20.73
C ASP A 3 -6.56 8.86 20.45
N GLU A 4 -5.77 8.82 21.51
CA GLU A 4 -4.40 8.32 21.45
C GLU A 4 -4.48 6.91 20.88
N ILE A 5 -3.92 6.72 19.68
CA ILE A 5 -3.63 5.39 19.17
C ILE A 5 -2.50 4.83 20.04
N ASP A 6 -2.88 4.33 21.22
CA ASP A 6 -2.01 3.59 22.13
C ASP A 6 -1.76 2.16 21.61
N ASP A 7 -2.44 1.79 20.52
CA ASP A 7 -2.33 0.50 19.86
C ASP A 7 -1.30 0.55 18.72
N LYS A 8 -0.03 0.30 19.07
CA LYS A 8 1.09 0.18 18.13
C LYS A 8 0.80 -0.78 16.96
N SER A 9 -0.07 -1.78 17.16
CA SER A 9 -0.43 -2.74 16.12
C SER A 9 -1.26 -2.11 14.99
N ALA A 10 -2.23 -1.25 15.35
CA ALA A 10 -3.09 -0.55 14.40
C ALA A 10 -2.30 0.46 13.55
N LEU A 11 -1.36 1.18 14.18
CA LEU A 11 -0.47 2.09 13.47
C LEU A 11 0.45 1.35 12.49
N THR A 12 1.03 0.22 12.92
CA THR A 12 1.88 -0.62 12.07
C THR A 12 1.11 -1.14 10.86
N GLN A 13 -0.14 -1.55 11.04
CA GLN A 13 -1.01 -1.96 9.95
C GLN A 13 -1.27 -0.81 8.98
N LYS A 14 -1.63 0.38 9.46
CA LYS A 14 -1.82 1.57 8.61
C LYS A 14 -0.54 1.90 7.81
N ILE A 15 0.63 1.89 8.45
CA ILE A 15 1.92 2.13 7.77
C ILE A 15 2.14 1.12 6.64
N SER A 16 1.86 -0.17 6.89
CA SER A 16 1.96 -1.22 5.87
C SER A 16 1.02 -0.98 4.69
N GLU A 17 -0.21 -0.55 4.95
CA GLU A 17 -1.21 -0.24 3.91
C GLU A 17 -0.76 0.90 2.97
N TYR A 18 -0.07 1.91 3.49
CA TYR A 18 0.42 3.07 2.72
C TYR A 18 1.84 2.91 2.16
N SER A 19 2.55 1.82 2.50
CA SER A 19 3.97 1.65 2.17
C SER A 19 4.28 1.75 0.66
N LEU A 20 3.53 1.02 -0.17
CA LEU A 20 3.72 1.05 -1.63
C LEU A 20 3.40 2.43 -2.22
N GLN A 21 2.42 3.15 -1.67
CA GLN A 21 2.06 4.48 -2.12
C GLN A 21 3.22 5.48 -1.92
N ILE A 22 3.90 5.40 -0.78
CA ILE A 22 5.10 6.22 -0.51
C ILE A 22 6.18 5.95 -1.56
N ILE A 23 6.42 4.68 -1.89
CA ILE A 23 7.40 4.30 -2.92
C ILE A 23 7.00 4.82 -4.31
N ILE A 24 5.72 4.74 -4.67
CA ILE A 24 5.23 5.28 -5.95
C ILE A 24 5.50 6.78 -6.07
N TYR A 25 5.25 7.56 -5.01
CA TYR A 25 5.59 8.98 -5.03
C TYR A 25 7.10 9.23 -5.12
N ALA A 26 7.91 8.46 -4.39
CA ALA A 26 9.36 8.58 -4.48
C ALA A 26 9.88 8.25 -5.89
N MET A 27 9.31 7.23 -6.56
CA MET A 27 9.60 6.90 -7.95
C MET A 27 9.25 8.06 -8.89
N ALA A 28 8.03 8.59 -8.79
CA ALA A 28 7.57 9.69 -9.63
C ALA A 28 8.44 10.95 -9.48
N MET A 29 8.90 11.24 -8.27
CA MET A 29 9.81 12.36 -8.01
C MET A 29 11.22 12.11 -8.58
N ARG A 30 11.73 10.87 -8.52
CA ARG A 30 13.01 10.51 -9.13
C ARG A 30 12.98 10.62 -10.66
N ASP A 31 11.85 10.29 -11.29
CA ASP A 31 11.67 10.50 -12.74
C ASP A 31 11.72 11.98 -13.13
N LEU A 32 11.36 12.88 -12.20
CA LEU A 32 11.53 14.34 -12.32
C LEU A 32 12.94 14.81 -11.93
N SER A 33 13.92 13.90 -11.83
CA SER A 33 15.33 14.16 -11.47
C SER A 33 15.56 14.65 -10.03
N PHE A 34 14.62 14.41 -9.11
CA PHE A 34 14.84 14.67 -7.69
C PHE A 34 15.43 13.45 -6.99
N ASP A 35 16.51 13.64 -6.22
CA ASP A 35 17.08 12.60 -5.39
C ASP A 35 16.34 12.49 -4.05
N ILE A 36 15.28 11.67 -4.02
CA ILE A 36 14.50 11.42 -2.81
C ILE A 36 15.22 10.38 -1.94
N LYS A 37 15.74 10.84 -0.80
CA LYS A 37 16.33 9.98 0.24
C LYS A 37 15.37 9.60 1.35
N LYS A 38 14.30 10.38 1.54
CA LYS A 38 13.38 10.22 2.66
C LYS A 38 11.97 10.64 2.29
N ALA A 39 10.99 9.92 2.82
CA ALA A 39 9.58 10.25 2.70
C ALA A 39 8.89 10.17 4.06
N SER A 40 7.81 10.93 4.22
CA SER A 40 7.05 10.99 5.47
C SER A 40 5.56 10.75 5.23
N LEU A 41 4.91 10.08 6.17
CA LEU A 41 3.48 9.86 6.23
C LEU A 41 2.94 10.54 7.50
N LEU A 42 2.13 11.57 7.32
CA LEU A 42 1.48 12.30 8.41
C LEU A 42 0.04 11.78 8.58
N PHE A 43 -0.25 11.23 9.75
CA PHE A 43 -1.59 10.81 10.14
C PHE A 43 -2.32 11.99 10.78
N LEU A 44 -3.20 12.66 10.01
CA LEU A 44 -3.91 13.86 10.46
C LEU A 44 -4.78 13.64 11.71
N GLU A 45 -5.32 12.42 11.89
CA GLU A 45 -6.20 12.05 13.00
C GLU A 45 -5.52 12.18 14.37
N ASN A 46 -4.23 11.86 14.45
CA ASN A 46 -3.48 11.77 15.71
C ASN A 46 -2.14 12.54 15.67
N GLY A 47 -1.85 13.25 14.58
CA GLY A 47 -0.62 14.00 14.38
C GLY A 47 0.65 13.14 14.25
N HIS A 48 0.54 11.81 14.18
CA HIS A 48 1.71 10.94 14.12
C HIS A 48 2.43 11.09 12.77
N ILE A 49 3.76 11.16 12.80
CA ILE A 49 4.61 11.22 11.61
C ILE A 49 5.44 9.95 11.54
N TYR A 50 5.17 9.12 10.54
CA TYR A 50 6.06 8.03 10.17
C TYR A 50 7.05 8.51 9.11
N GLN A 51 8.32 8.18 9.27
CA GLN A 51 9.36 8.50 8.30
C GLN A 51 10.01 7.23 7.78
N LYS A 52 10.24 7.17 6.46
CA LYS A 52 10.92 6.08 5.79
C LYS A 52 12.09 6.63 4.98
N GLU A 53 13.28 6.07 5.22
CA GLU A 53 14.41 6.23 4.31
C GLU A 53 14.10 5.45 3.02
N ILE A 54 14.43 6.07 1.88
CA ILE A 54 14.17 5.54 0.54
C ILE A 54 15.49 5.12 -0.07
N GLU A 55 15.70 3.81 -0.12
CA GLU A 55 16.87 3.21 -0.75
C GLU A 55 16.58 2.85 -2.21
N ASP A 56 17.63 2.68 -3.02
CA ASP A 56 17.48 2.26 -4.42
C ASP A 56 16.81 0.89 -4.53
N ARG A 57 17.04 0.03 -3.54
CA ARG A 57 16.37 -1.26 -3.41
C ARG A 57 14.86 -1.13 -3.24
N ASP A 58 14.39 -0.16 -2.44
CA ASP A 58 12.95 0.08 -2.26
C ASP A 58 12.29 0.48 -3.60
N ILE A 59 12.99 1.28 -4.40
CA ILE A 59 12.54 1.73 -5.71
C ILE A 59 12.45 0.56 -6.69
N GLU A 60 13.45 -0.31 -6.72
CA GLU A 60 13.45 -1.48 -7.60
C GLU A 60 12.36 -2.50 -7.21
N GLU A 61 12.26 -2.83 -5.92
CA GLU A 61 11.21 -3.73 -5.41
C GLU A 61 9.80 -3.16 -5.67
N GLY A 62 9.63 -1.85 -5.46
CA GLY A 62 8.38 -1.14 -5.74
C GLY A 62 8.02 -1.16 -7.23
N ARG A 63 9.01 -0.97 -8.12
CA ARG A 63 8.84 -1.03 -9.58
C ARG A 63 8.39 -2.41 -10.04
N GLU A 64 9.04 -3.47 -9.56
CA GLU A 64 8.65 -4.85 -9.89
C GLU A 64 7.26 -5.19 -9.36
N THR A 65 6.92 -4.73 -8.15
CA THR A 65 5.57 -4.88 -7.59
C THR A 65 4.52 -4.21 -8.47
N VAL A 66 4.76 -2.96 -8.88
CA VAL A 66 3.83 -2.22 -9.75
C VAL A 66 3.70 -2.88 -11.13
N LYS A 67 4.80 -3.33 -11.75
CA LYS A 67 4.76 -4.07 -13.02
C LYS A 67 3.94 -5.36 -12.91
N SER A 68 4.10 -6.11 -11.82
CA SER A 68 3.33 -7.33 -11.56
C SER A 68 1.84 -7.03 -11.47
N ILE A 69 1.46 -6.00 -10.71
CA ILE A 69 0.06 -5.54 -10.60
C ILE A 69 -0.50 -5.14 -11.98
N ILE A 70 0.23 -4.34 -12.77
CA ILE A 70 -0.20 -3.91 -14.10
C ILE A 70 -0.40 -5.11 -15.03
N SER A 71 0.52 -6.07 -15.01
CA SER A 71 0.43 -7.28 -15.84
C SER A 71 -0.79 -8.12 -15.47
N ALA A 72 -1.03 -8.33 -14.17
CA ALA A 72 -2.20 -9.05 -13.67
C ALA A 72 -3.52 -8.39 -14.10
N ILE A 73 -3.58 -7.05 -14.06
CA ILE A 73 -4.75 -6.28 -14.53
C ILE A 73 -4.94 -6.44 -16.05
N LYS A 74 -3.88 -6.27 -16.84
CA LYS A 74 -3.94 -6.35 -18.31
C LYS A 74 -4.38 -7.71 -18.82
N ASP A 75 -3.89 -8.77 -18.18
CA ASP A 75 -4.16 -10.15 -18.60
C ASP A 75 -5.50 -10.68 -18.06
N GLY A 76 -6.25 -9.87 -17.31
CA GLY A 76 -7.46 -10.30 -16.61
C GLY A 76 -7.20 -11.37 -15.55
N ARG A 77 -5.94 -11.58 -15.16
CA ARG A 77 -5.48 -12.55 -14.16
C ARG A 77 -5.64 -11.97 -12.76
N ILE A 78 -6.87 -11.64 -12.38
CA ILE A 78 -7.20 -11.27 -11.01
C ILE A 78 -7.52 -12.57 -10.26
N GLU A 79 -6.50 -13.16 -9.65
CA GLU A 79 -6.65 -14.34 -8.79
C GLU A 79 -7.29 -13.94 -7.45
N VAL A 80 -8.61 -13.77 -7.46
CA VAL A 80 -9.41 -13.48 -6.26
C VAL A 80 -9.22 -14.58 -5.18
N GLY A 81 -8.93 -15.81 -5.63
CA GLY A 81 -8.58 -17.04 -4.88
C GLY A 81 -7.60 -16.88 -3.72
N HIS A 82 -6.65 -15.96 -3.85
CA HIS A 82 -5.47 -15.89 -2.98
C HIS A 82 -5.41 -14.60 -2.14
N ILE A 83 -6.49 -13.80 -2.16
CA ILE A 83 -6.54 -12.53 -1.42
C ILE A 83 -6.79 -12.82 0.07
N LYS A 84 -5.70 -12.83 0.86
CA LYS A 84 -5.73 -12.98 2.33
C LYS A 84 -5.98 -11.68 3.12
N ARG A 85 -6.05 -10.53 2.45
CA ARG A 85 -6.31 -9.21 3.08
C ARG A 85 -7.79 -9.13 3.45
N PRO A 86 -8.25 -8.27 4.38
CA PRO A 86 -9.59 -8.41 4.96
C PRO A 86 -10.67 -8.19 3.90
N CYS A 87 -11.03 -9.25 3.17
CA CYS A 87 -12.04 -9.24 2.12
C CYS A 87 -13.36 -8.76 2.69
N PHE A 88 -13.65 -9.05 3.96
CA PHE A 88 -14.81 -8.55 4.69
C PHE A 88 -14.92 -7.01 4.79
N ARG A 89 -13.81 -6.26 4.60
CA ARG A 89 -13.83 -4.78 4.55
C ARG A 89 -13.93 -4.25 3.12
N CYS A 90 -13.81 -5.10 2.10
CA CYS A 90 -13.97 -4.69 0.72
C CYS A 90 -15.46 -4.43 0.45
N PRO A 91 -15.84 -3.25 -0.08
CA PRO A 91 -17.24 -2.96 -0.40
C PRO A 91 -17.83 -3.92 -1.45
N TYR A 92 -16.96 -4.57 -2.23
CA TYR A 92 -17.33 -5.55 -3.25
C TYR A 92 -17.27 -7.00 -2.79
N TYR A 93 -17.07 -7.26 -1.50
CA TYR A 93 -17.01 -8.61 -0.93
C TYR A 93 -18.22 -9.48 -1.30
N HIS A 94 -19.41 -8.88 -1.27
CA HIS A 94 -20.66 -9.57 -1.58
C HIS A 94 -20.92 -9.74 -3.09
N ASN A 95 -20.07 -9.19 -3.96
CA ASN A 95 -20.25 -9.32 -5.40
C ASN A 95 -19.97 -10.74 -5.85
N ALA A 96 -20.78 -11.23 -6.79
CA ALA A 96 -20.69 -12.57 -7.37
C ALA A 96 -19.34 -12.90 -8.02
N ILE A 97 -18.56 -11.88 -8.42
CA ILE A 97 -17.20 -12.04 -8.95
C ILE A 97 -16.20 -12.26 -7.81
N CYS A 98 -16.39 -11.57 -6.68
CA CYS A 98 -15.50 -11.65 -5.53
C CYS A 98 -15.76 -12.92 -4.69
N SER A 99 -17.04 -13.23 -4.43
CA SER A 99 -17.44 -14.38 -3.62
C SER A 99 -17.04 -15.73 -4.23
N LYS A 100 -16.92 -15.83 -5.57
CA LYS A 100 -16.45 -17.03 -6.27
C LYS A 100 -14.96 -17.31 -6.08
N GLY A 101 -14.16 -16.29 -5.73
CA GLY A 101 -12.74 -16.45 -5.48
C GLY A 101 -12.37 -16.52 -4.01
N THR A 102 -13.32 -16.47 -3.08
CA THR A 102 -13.04 -16.61 -1.64
C THR A 102 -13.71 -17.84 -1.02
N ALA A 103 -14.33 -18.70 -1.85
CA ALA A 103 -15.01 -19.92 -1.45
C ALA A 103 -14.06 -21.13 -1.47
#